data_AF-H1PTR1-F1
#
_entry.id   AF-H1PTR1-F1
#
_cell.length_a   1.000
_cell.length_b   1.000
_cell.length_c   1.000
_cell.angle_alpha   90.00
_cell.angle_beta   90.00
_cell.angle_gamma   90.00
#
_symmetry.space_group_name_H-M   'P 1'
#
loop_
_entity.id
_entity.type
_entity.pdbx_description
1 polymer ?
#
loop_
_entity_poly.entity_id
_entity_poly.type
_entity_poly.pdbx_seq_one_letter_code
_entity_poly.pdbx_strand_id
1 'polypeptide(L)'
;MTLQEFIKKAREKEDNKIKIVHLEVEEFGEIEFIRPKESDLIKFNNDLASCIDVEYKGINNEEEREKGIDIESFDFSKYAAVSSEFIYKCCSFLREKEVRDMYSDTEFYDIPLVIFGQNEVIKIASELNNQFKGIETRKEVTEAVKN
;
A
#
# COMPACT_ATOMS: atom_id res chain seq x y z
N MET A 1 -7.43 8.11 31.11
CA MET A 1 -6.46 7.29 30.36
C MET A 1 -5.13 7.35 31.08
N THR A 2 -4.65 6.22 31.60
CA THR A 2 -3.34 6.09 32.25
C THR A 2 -2.28 5.62 31.26
N LEU A 3 -0.98 5.72 31.62
CA LEU A 3 0.10 5.17 30.82
C LEU A 3 -0.04 3.66 30.59
N GLN A 4 -0.48 2.91 31.60
CA GLN A 4 -0.69 1.47 31.48
C GLN A 4 -1.83 1.15 30.50
N GLU A 5 -2.92 1.91 30.54
CA GLU A 5 -4.02 1.78 29.57
C GLU A 5 -3.57 2.10 28.15
N PHE A 6 -2.72 3.12 27.98
CA PHE A 6 -2.15 3.47 26.67
C PHE A 6 -1.26 2.34 26.13
N ILE A 7 -0.33 1.82 26.94
CA ILE A 7 0.58 0.72 26.54
C ILE A 7 -0.22 -0.52 26.17
N LYS A 8 -1.27 -0.86 26.94
CA LYS A 8 -2.15 -1.99 26.64
C LYS A 8 -2.81 -1.82 25.27
N LYS A 9 -3.43 -0.67 25.00
CA LYS A 9 -4.07 -0.39 23.70
C LYS A 9 -3.06 -0.39 22.54
N ALA A 10 -1.86 0.13 22.76
CA ALA A 10 -0.81 0.16 21.74
C ALA A 10 -0.37 -1.27 21.36
N ARG A 11 -0.16 -2.14 22.34
CA ARG A 11 0.18 -3.55 22.11
C ARG A 11 -0.96 -4.30 21.42
N GLU A 12 -2.19 -4.15 21.90
CA GLU A 12 -3.36 -4.75 21.26
C GLU A 12 -3.48 -4.32 19.80
N LYS A 13 -3.21 -3.05 19.48
CA LYS A 13 -3.23 -2.58 18.09
C LYS A 13 -2.10 -3.20 17.26
N GLU A 14 -0.90 -3.33 17.81
CA GLU A 14 0.26 -3.91 17.11
C GLU A 14 0.08 -5.42 16.87
N ASP A 15 -0.41 -6.15 17.86
CA ASP A 15 -0.61 -7.61 17.81
C ASP A 15 -1.71 -8.00 16.80
N ASN A 16 -2.69 -7.11 16.58
CA ASN A 16 -3.79 -7.33 15.63
C ASN A 16 -3.45 -6.93 14.18
N LYS A 17 -2.24 -6.44 13.89
CA LYS A 17 -1.86 -6.10 12.51
C LYS A 17 -1.69 -7.36 11.66
N ILE A 18 -2.14 -7.30 10.42
CA ILE A 18 -1.76 -8.27 9.39
C ILE A 18 -0.28 -8.08 9.08
N LYS A 19 0.50 -9.16 9.28
CA LYS A 19 1.97 -9.19 9.12
C LYS A 19 2.41 -9.88 7.83
N ILE A 20 1.61 -10.82 7.34
CA ILE A 20 1.90 -11.62 6.14
C ILE A 20 0.60 -11.69 5.34
N VAL A 21 0.70 -11.53 4.02
CA VAL A 21 -0.39 -11.65 3.06
C VAL A 21 0.07 -12.58 1.95
N HIS A 22 -0.78 -13.50 1.53
CA HIS A 22 -0.56 -14.35 0.36
C HIS A 22 -1.50 -13.86 -0.75
N LEU A 23 -0.96 -13.59 -1.94
CA LEU A 23 -1.76 -13.20 -3.10
C LEU A 23 -1.47 -14.14 -4.26
N GLU A 24 -2.51 -14.54 -4.98
CA GLU A 24 -2.37 -15.25 -6.25
C GLU A 24 -1.98 -14.24 -7.34
N VAL A 25 -0.78 -14.40 -7.90
CA VAL A 25 -0.27 -13.57 -8.99
C VAL A 25 -0.26 -14.39 -10.27
N GLU A 26 -0.82 -13.82 -11.33
CA GLU A 26 -0.91 -14.49 -12.64
C GLU A 26 0.48 -14.95 -13.10
N GLU A 27 0.60 -16.20 -13.59
CA GLU A 27 1.84 -16.85 -14.02
C GLU A 27 2.89 -17.17 -12.93
N PHE A 28 2.76 -16.61 -11.72
CA PHE A 28 3.70 -16.85 -10.61
C PHE A 28 3.11 -17.66 -9.46
N GLY A 29 1.79 -17.80 -9.40
CA GLY A 29 1.08 -18.52 -8.34
C GLY A 29 0.98 -17.71 -7.05
N GLU A 30 0.81 -18.40 -5.93
CA GLU A 30 0.69 -17.78 -4.61
C GLU A 30 2.05 -17.22 -4.14
N ILE A 31 2.12 -15.90 -3.97
CA ILE A 31 3.31 -15.18 -3.47
C ILE A 31 3.06 -14.66 -2.05
N GLU A 32 4.05 -14.87 -1.17
CA GLU A 32 4.07 -14.30 0.18
C GLU A 32 4.61 -12.86 0.18
N PHE A 33 3.87 -11.97 0.83
CA PHE A 33 4.25 -10.58 1.08
C PHE A 33 4.26 -10.27 2.57
N ILE A 34 5.37 -9.71 3.04
CA ILE A 34 5.58 -9.34 4.43
C ILE A 34 5.25 -7.87 4.62
N ARG A 35 4.53 -7.53 5.70
CA ARG A 35 4.22 -6.15 6.07
C ARG A 35 5.54 -5.36 6.16
N PRO A 36 5.71 -4.28 5.39
CA PRO A 36 6.91 -3.48 5.46
C PRO A 36 6.86 -2.61 6.73
N LYS A 37 7.91 -1.82 6.96
CA LYS A 37 7.94 -0.91 8.11
C LYS A 37 6.80 0.10 8.00
N GLU A 38 6.29 0.56 9.13
CA GLU A 38 5.21 1.56 9.16
C GLU A 38 5.60 2.85 8.41
N SER A 39 6.88 3.23 8.43
CA SER A 39 7.40 4.35 7.64
C SER A 39 7.25 4.14 6.14
N ASP A 40 7.43 2.92 5.64
CA ASP A 40 7.29 2.59 4.22
C ASP A 40 5.81 2.57 3.80
N LEU A 41 4.91 2.08 4.68
CA LEU A 41 3.46 2.18 4.46
C LEU A 41 2.99 3.63 4.40
N ILE A 42 3.45 4.47 5.32
CA ILE A 42 3.13 5.91 5.33
C ILE A 42 3.68 6.58 4.07
N LYS A 43 4.93 6.29 3.71
CA LYS A 43 5.54 6.80 2.46
C LYS A 43 4.71 6.41 1.25
N PHE A 44 4.38 5.13 1.09
CA PHE A 44 3.55 4.66 -0.03
C PHE A 44 2.22 5.41 -0.13
N ASN A 45 1.54 5.63 0.99
CA ASN A 45 0.27 6.36 1.00
C ASN A 45 0.41 7.85 0.66
N ASN A 46 1.49 8.50 1.10
CA ASN A 46 1.77 9.89 0.74
C ASN A 46 2.13 10.01 -0.75
N ASP A 47 2.97 9.11 -1.24
CA ASP A 47 3.39 9.07 -2.64
C ASP A 47 2.19 8.78 -3.55
N LEU A 48 1.29 7.87 -3.15
CA LEU A 48 0.03 7.61 -3.83
C LEU A 48 -0.89 8.84 -3.89
N ALA A 49 -1.03 9.57 -2.78
CA ALA A 49 -1.80 10.81 -2.76
C ALA A 49 -1.22 11.86 -3.73
N SER A 50 0.10 11.84 -3.95
CA SER A 50 0.76 12.72 -4.92
C SER A 50 0.61 12.31 -6.39
N CYS A 51 -0.04 11.16 -6.67
CA CYS A 51 -0.35 10.74 -8.03
C CYS A 51 -1.67 11.34 -8.54
N ILE A 52 -2.43 12.02 -7.67
CA ILE A 52 -3.70 12.68 -7.97
C ILE A 52 -3.47 14.19 -7.89
N ASP A 53 -3.69 14.91 -8.98
CA ASP A 53 -3.79 16.37 -8.88
C ASP A 53 -5.16 16.75 -8.30
N VAL A 54 -5.13 17.43 -7.16
CA VAL A 54 -6.33 17.98 -6.54
C VAL A 54 -6.52 19.39 -7.09
N GLU A 55 -7.49 19.55 -7.98
CA GLU A 55 -7.92 20.86 -8.43
C GLU A 55 -8.91 21.47 -7.41
N TYR A 56 -8.64 22.71 -7.01
CA TYR A 56 -9.61 23.50 -6.25
C TYR A 56 -10.51 24.23 -7.24
N LYS A 57 -11.80 23.87 -7.26
CA LYS A 57 -12.82 24.55 -8.09
C LYS A 57 -13.63 25.50 -7.21
N GLY A 58 -13.81 26.75 -7.66
CA GLY A 58 -14.55 27.78 -6.93
C GLY A 58 -14.09 29.20 -7.29
N ILE A 59 -15.03 30.13 -7.40
CA ILE A 59 -14.79 31.52 -7.81
C ILE A 59 -14.49 32.35 -6.56
N ASN A 60 -13.21 32.65 -6.34
CA ASN A 60 -12.73 33.78 -5.52
C ASN A 60 -12.93 33.82 -3.98
N ASN A 61 -13.47 32.80 -3.29
CA ASN A 61 -13.47 32.75 -1.81
C ASN A 61 -12.95 31.40 -1.26
N GLU A 62 -12.08 31.44 -0.23
CA GLU A 62 -11.50 30.23 0.39
C GLU A 62 -12.56 29.30 1.02
N GLU A 63 -13.69 29.87 1.47
CA GLU A 63 -14.79 29.14 2.11
C GLU A 63 -15.67 28.34 1.11
N GLU A 64 -15.59 28.65 -0.19
CA GLU A 64 -16.41 28.04 -1.25
C GLU A 64 -15.60 27.13 -2.20
N ARG A 65 -14.34 26.83 -1.87
CA ARG A 65 -13.51 25.92 -2.67
C ARG A 65 -13.97 24.48 -2.50
N GLU A 66 -14.53 23.91 -3.56
CA GLU A 66 -14.75 22.48 -3.66
C GLU A 66 -13.47 21.78 -4.10
N LYS A 67 -13.08 20.73 -3.38
CA LYS A 67 -12.01 19.83 -3.81
C LYS A 67 -12.58 18.89 -4.87
N GLY A 68 -12.23 19.14 -6.12
CA GLY A 68 -12.46 18.20 -7.21
C GLY A 68 -11.25 17.29 -7.36
N ILE A 69 -11.47 15.98 -7.48
CA ILE A 69 -10.44 15.08 -8.02
C ILE A 69 -10.58 15.16 -9.53
N ASP A 70 -9.54 15.67 -10.21
CA ASP A 70 -9.44 15.48 -11.64
C ASP A 70 -8.90 14.07 -11.89
N ILE A 71 -9.70 13.24 -12.57
CA ILE A 71 -9.33 11.85 -12.86
C ILE A 71 -8.46 11.81 -14.13
N GLU A 72 -8.56 12.81 -15.00
CA GLU A 72 -7.74 12.90 -16.22
C GLU A 72 -6.28 13.25 -15.90
N SER A 73 -6.02 13.85 -14.75
CA SER A 73 -4.68 14.19 -14.26
C SER A 73 -3.97 13.05 -13.51
N PHE A 74 -4.59 11.86 -13.42
CA PHE A 74 -4.01 10.75 -12.68
C PHE A 74 -2.73 10.23 -13.36
N ASP A 75 -1.59 10.37 -12.69
CA ASP A 75 -0.31 9.88 -13.21
C ASP A 75 -0.14 8.38 -12.95
N PHE A 76 -0.64 7.58 -13.89
CA PHE A 76 -0.53 6.11 -13.86
C PHE A 76 0.91 5.62 -13.86
N SER A 77 1.84 6.33 -14.50
CA SER A 77 3.25 5.93 -14.56
C SER A 77 3.89 6.09 -13.18
N LYS A 78 3.61 7.22 -12.51
CA LYS A 78 4.04 7.46 -11.14
C LYS A 78 3.40 6.48 -10.17
N TYR A 79 2.11 6.16 -10.34
CA TYR A 79 1.47 5.15 -9.50
C TYR A 79 2.13 3.77 -9.67
N ALA A 80 2.44 3.37 -10.90
CA ALA A 80 3.12 2.10 -11.16
C ALA A 80 4.52 2.07 -10.51
N ALA A 81 5.29 3.14 -10.60
CA ALA A 81 6.61 3.25 -9.97
C ALA A 81 6.55 3.18 -8.43
N VAL A 82 5.63 3.94 -7.82
CA VAL A 82 5.40 3.94 -6.36
C VAL A 82 4.92 2.56 -5.87
N SER A 83 4.06 1.90 -6.66
CA SER A 83 3.59 0.53 -6.41
C SER A 83 4.73 -0.49 -6.46
N SER A 84 5.63 -0.34 -7.43
CA SER A 84 6.80 -1.18 -7.59
C SER A 84 7.73 -1.10 -6.37
N GLU A 85 8.10 0.12 -5.94
CA GLU A 85 8.92 0.30 -4.74
C GLU A 85 8.28 -0.37 -3.51
N PHE A 86 6.96 -0.21 -3.35
CA PHE A 86 6.21 -0.79 -2.24
C PHE A 86 6.23 -2.33 -2.28
N ILE A 87 5.96 -2.93 -3.44
CA ILE A 87 6.00 -4.39 -3.64
C ILE A 87 7.40 -4.94 -3.36
N TYR A 88 8.45 -4.28 -3.88
CA TYR A 88 9.83 -4.70 -3.65
C TYR A 88 10.19 -4.73 -2.17
N LYS A 89 9.60 -3.83 -1.35
CA LYS A 89 9.77 -3.83 0.10
C LYS A 89 8.93 -4.89 0.82
N CYS A 90 7.81 -5.32 0.23
CA CYS A 90 6.95 -6.36 0.80
C CYS A 90 7.41 -7.79 0.45
N CYS A 91 7.91 -8.04 -0.76
CA CYS A 91 8.26 -9.37 -1.24
C CYS A 91 9.74 -9.69 -1.05
N SER A 92 10.05 -10.74 -0.29
CA SER A 92 11.44 -11.21 -0.06
C SER A 92 12.06 -11.81 -1.32
N PHE A 93 11.29 -12.57 -2.11
CA PHE A 93 11.78 -13.23 -3.33
C PHE A 93 12.39 -12.23 -4.33
N LEU A 94 11.79 -11.05 -4.47
CA LEU A 94 12.29 -9.99 -5.37
C LEU A 94 13.65 -9.44 -4.93
N ARG A 95 14.02 -9.62 -3.66
CA ARG A 95 15.30 -9.17 -3.08
C ARG A 95 16.36 -10.27 -3.05
N GLU A 96 15.99 -11.49 -3.42
CA GLU A 96 16.93 -12.59 -3.51
C GLU A 96 18.01 -12.29 -4.55
N LYS A 97 19.22 -12.77 -4.28
CA LYS A 97 20.36 -12.48 -5.17
C LYS A 97 20.11 -13.02 -6.58
N GLU A 98 19.54 -14.22 -6.69
CA GLU A 98 19.25 -14.86 -7.97
C GLU A 98 18.31 -14.02 -8.83
N VAL A 99 17.25 -13.47 -8.24
CA VAL A 99 16.32 -12.58 -8.95
C VAL A 99 17.00 -11.28 -9.35
N ARG A 100 17.78 -10.65 -8.45
CA ARG A 100 18.49 -9.41 -8.80
C ARG A 100 19.54 -9.60 -9.88
N ASP A 101 20.24 -10.73 -9.88
CA ASP A 101 21.24 -11.05 -10.90
C ASP A 101 20.58 -11.29 -12.28
N MET A 102 19.34 -11.80 -12.33
CA MET A 102 18.56 -11.91 -13.58
C MET A 102 18.19 -10.55 -14.18
N TYR A 103 18.07 -9.51 -13.35
CA TYR A 103 17.70 -8.15 -13.73
C TYR A 103 18.82 -7.16 -13.42
N SER A 104 20.07 -7.51 -13.73
CA SER A 104 21.26 -6.74 -13.35
C SER A 104 21.30 -5.31 -13.88
N ASP A 105 20.64 -5.06 -15.01
CA ASP A 105 20.57 -3.74 -15.66
C ASP A 105 19.32 -2.94 -15.24
N THR A 106 18.58 -3.43 -14.25
CA THR A 106 17.36 -2.81 -13.73
C THR A 106 17.59 -2.31 -12.31
N GLU A 107 17.17 -1.08 -12.02
CA GLU A 107 17.16 -0.59 -10.65
C GLU A 107 16.28 -1.47 -9.77
N PHE A 108 16.70 -1.73 -8.53
CA PHE A 108 16.04 -2.71 -7.67
C PHE A 108 14.54 -2.46 -7.49
N TYR A 109 14.13 -1.21 -7.38
CA TYR A 109 12.72 -0.85 -7.22
C TYR A 109 11.92 -0.93 -8.52
N ASP A 110 12.56 -1.08 -9.67
CA ASP A 110 11.91 -1.26 -10.96
C ASP A 110 11.78 -2.75 -11.34
N ILE A 111 12.45 -3.65 -10.62
CA ILE A 111 12.33 -5.10 -10.83
C ILE A 111 10.87 -5.59 -10.84
N PRO A 112 10.00 -5.20 -9.87
CA PRO A 112 8.59 -5.61 -9.91
C PRO A 112 7.85 -5.14 -11.17
N LEU A 113 8.16 -3.93 -11.68
CA LEU A 113 7.58 -3.42 -12.93
C LEU A 113 7.98 -4.28 -14.13
N VAL A 114 9.23 -4.71 -14.18
CA VAL A 114 9.74 -5.56 -15.28
C VAL A 114 9.13 -6.96 -15.21
N ILE A 115 8.98 -7.51 -14.01
CA ILE A 115 8.46 -8.88 -13.80
C ILE A 115 6.94 -8.94 -14.03
N PHE A 116 6.17 -8.07 -13.38
CA PHE A 116 4.71 -8.17 -13.34
C PHE A 116 4.01 -7.23 -14.33
N GLY A 117 4.68 -6.18 -14.80
CA GLY A 117 4.08 -5.14 -15.63
C GLY A 117 3.25 -4.13 -14.84
N GLN A 118 2.99 -2.98 -15.46
CA GLN A 118 2.40 -1.80 -14.80
C GLN A 118 1.03 -2.07 -14.14
N ASN A 119 0.13 -2.77 -14.84
CA ASN A 119 -1.22 -3.01 -14.34
C ASN A 119 -1.21 -3.94 -13.12
N GLU A 120 -0.40 -5.00 -13.18
CA GLU A 120 -0.36 -6.00 -12.12
C GLU A 120 0.35 -5.44 -10.88
N VAL A 121 1.42 -4.64 -11.03
CA VAL A 121 2.03 -3.98 -9.84
C VAL A 121 1.06 -3.03 -9.15
N ILE A 122 0.23 -2.28 -9.90
CA ILE A 122 -0.77 -1.40 -9.30
C ILE A 122 -1.81 -2.22 -8.54
N LYS A 123 -2.30 -3.31 -9.14
CA LYS A 123 -3.27 -4.23 -8.53
C LYS A 123 -2.73 -4.84 -7.24
N ILE A 124 -1.55 -5.46 -7.29
CA ILE A 124 -0.89 -6.08 -6.13
C ILE A 124 -0.67 -5.04 -5.02
N ALA A 125 -0.12 -3.87 -5.34
CA ALA A 125 0.17 -2.84 -4.33
C ALA A 125 -1.10 -2.31 -3.67
N SER A 126 -2.17 -2.11 -4.44
CA SER A 126 -3.49 -1.71 -3.93
C SER A 126 -4.04 -2.75 -2.95
N GLU A 127 -4.00 -4.03 -3.33
CA GLU A 127 -4.49 -5.13 -2.50
C GLU A 127 -3.67 -5.28 -1.20
N LEU A 128 -2.34 -5.27 -1.30
CA LEU A 128 -1.44 -5.28 -0.14
C LEU A 128 -1.71 -4.11 0.80
N ASN A 129 -1.87 -2.90 0.27
CA ASN A 129 -2.14 -1.72 1.09
C ASN A 129 -3.49 -1.84 1.81
N ASN A 130 -4.52 -2.39 1.15
CA ASN A 130 -5.83 -2.60 1.77
C ASN A 130 -5.75 -3.63 2.92
N GLN A 131 -5.04 -4.74 2.69
CA GLN A 131 -4.80 -5.76 3.71
C GLN A 131 -3.99 -5.19 4.88
N PHE A 132 -2.88 -4.49 4.61
CA PHE A 132 -2.04 -3.92 5.67
C PHE A 132 -2.66 -2.71 6.40
N LYS A 133 -3.55 -1.94 5.77
CA LYS A 133 -4.33 -0.89 6.45
C LYS A 133 -5.39 -1.44 7.39
N GLY A 134 -5.77 -2.72 7.24
CA GLY A 134 -6.81 -3.31 8.06
C GLY A 134 -8.17 -2.67 7.81
N ILE A 135 -8.53 -2.36 6.55
CA ILE A 135 -9.93 -2.00 6.24
C ILE A 135 -10.88 -3.16 6.60
N GLU A 136 -10.35 -4.37 6.79
CA GLU A 136 -11.00 -5.46 7.51
C GLU A 136 -10.36 -5.75 8.87
N THR A 137 -10.24 -4.73 9.72
CA THR A 137 -10.24 -4.99 11.16
C THR A 137 -11.67 -5.40 11.53
N ARG A 138 -12.01 -6.67 11.25
CA ARG A 138 -13.18 -7.42 11.73
C ARG A 138 -14.54 -6.73 11.50
N LYS A 139 -15.22 -7.08 10.40
CA LYS A 139 -16.70 -7.16 10.40
C LYS A 139 -17.25 -8.09 11.49
N GLU A 140 -16.38 -8.86 12.18
CA GLU A 140 -16.77 -9.84 13.20
C GLU A 140 -16.65 -9.41 14.68
N VAL A 141 -16.23 -8.18 15.04
CA VAL A 141 -16.21 -7.78 16.47
C VAL A 141 -17.39 -6.90 16.89
N THR A 142 -18.16 -6.37 15.96
CA THR A 142 -19.35 -5.56 16.28
C THR A 142 -20.63 -6.39 16.50
N GLU A 143 -20.66 -7.67 16.13
CA GLU A 143 -21.81 -8.55 16.40
C GLU A 143 -21.67 -9.36 17.70
N ALA A 144 -20.45 -9.58 18.21
CA ALA A 144 -20.24 -10.33 19.46
C ALA A 144 -20.49 -9.52 20.74
N VAL A 145 -20.77 -8.22 20.65
CA VAL A 145 -21.11 -7.35 21.82
C VAL A 145 -22.60 -6.99 21.85
N LYS A 146 -23.43 -7.63 21.02
CA LYS A 146 -24.89 -7.49 21.01
C LYS A 146 -25.68 -8.72 21.49
N ASN A 147 -25.02 -9.67 22.14
CA ASN A 147 -25.69 -10.75 22.88
C ASN A 147 -25.38 -10.64 24.38
#